data_AF-A0A1E5WFC5-F1
#
_entry.id   AF-A0A1E5WFC5-F1
#
_cell.length_a   1.000
_cell.length_b   1.000
_cell.length_c   1.000
_cell.angle_alpha   90.00
_cell.angle_beta   90.00
_cell.angle_gamma   90.00
#
_symmetry.space_group_name_H-M   'P 1'
#
loop_
_entity.id
_entity.type
_entity.pdbx_description
1 polymer ?
#
loop_
_entity_poly.entity_id
_entity_poly.type
_entity_poly.pdbx_seq_one_letter_code
_entity_poly.pdbx_strand_id
1 'polypeptide(L)'
;MFRHLLLAAKRYGIRSLSAICERVLSECIDVETAAATLAMAHRQGFEKLKEACFEFMMDPCIFELVQETKGYFKLECWETSLVEDLWGKYCGRRDIGIFEDLLTA
;
A
#
# COMPACT_ATOMS: atom_id res chain seq x y z
N MET A 1 2.48 -2.09 -15.67
CA MET A 1 1.30 -2.35 -16.53
C MET A 1 0.22 -3.26 -15.92
N PHE A 2 0.51 -4.05 -14.86
CA PHE A 2 -0.48 -4.96 -14.24
C PHE A 2 -1.70 -4.28 -13.59
N ARG A 3 -1.55 -3.04 -13.09
CA ARG A 3 -2.65 -2.25 -12.50
C ARG A 3 -3.86 -2.10 -13.43
N HIS A 4 -3.61 -1.78 -14.70
CA HIS A 4 -4.68 -1.61 -15.69
C HIS A 4 -5.36 -2.94 -16.05
N LEU A 5 -4.60 -4.03 -16.07
CA LEU A 5 -5.14 -5.36 -16.32
C LEU A 5 -6.05 -5.81 -15.16
N LEU A 6 -5.63 -5.57 -13.91
CA LEU A 6 -6.42 -5.86 -12.71
C LEU A 6 -7.73 -5.06 -12.69
N LEU A 7 -7.67 -3.77 -13.02
CA LEU A 7 -8.85 -2.89 -13.11
C LEU A 7 -9.83 -3.37 -14.18
N ALA A 8 -9.33 -3.79 -15.34
CA ALA A 8 -10.15 -4.40 -16.38
C ALA A 8 -10.76 -5.72 -15.90
N ALA A 9 -9.94 -6.63 -15.33
CA ALA A 9 -10.39 -7.92 -14.81
C ALA A 9 -11.54 -7.76 -13.81
N LYS A 10 -11.45 -6.77 -12.92
CA LYS A 10 -12.52 -6.44 -11.98
C LYS A 10 -13.78 -5.93 -12.68
N ARG A 11 -13.63 -5.03 -13.64
CA ARG A 11 -14.76 -4.50 -14.43
C ARG A 11 -15.49 -5.60 -15.20
N TYR A 12 -14.76 -6.61 -15.67
CA TYR A 12 -15.31 -7.76 -16.40
C TYR A 12 -15.68 -8.95 -15.50
N GLY A 13 -15.44 -8.88 -14.19
CA GLY A 13 -15.76 -9.96 -13.24
C GLY A 13 -14.94 -11.25 -13.44
N ILE A 14 -13.79 -11.19 -14.11
CA ILE A 14 -12.96 -12.36 -14.42
C ILE A 14 -12.08 -12.70 -13.21
N ARG A 15 -12.62 -13.52 -12.29
CA ARG A 15 -11.97 -13.88 -11.02
C ARG A 15 -10.61 -14.57 -11.18
N SER A 16 -10.45 -15.41 -12.20
CA SER A 16 -9.19 -16.12 -12.48
C SER A 16 -8.06 -15.17 -12.85
N LEU A 17 -8.34 -14.18 -13.70
CA LEU A 17 -7.37 -13.16 -14.10
C LEU A 17 -7.02 -12.22 -12.94
N SER A 18 -8.02 -11.89 -12.10
CA SER A 18 -7.81 -11.09 -10.88
C SER A 18 -6.82 -11.76 -9.94
N ALA A 19 -6.97 -13.06 -9.67
CA ALA A 19 -6.09 -13.79 -8.76
C ALA A 19 -4.64 -13.88 -9.27
N ILE A 20 -4.44 -14.04 -10.59
CA ILE A 20 -3.11 -14.04 -11.20
C ILE A 20 -2.48 -12.65 -11.10
N CYS A 21 -3.25 -11.61 -11.43
CA CYS A 21 -2.77 -10.23 -11.34
C CYS A 21 -2.46 -9.83 -9.90
N GLU A 22 -3.24 -10.27 -8.91
CA GLU A 22 -2.96 -10.03 -7.50
C GLU A 22 -1.61 -10.63 -7.08
N ARG A 23 -1.32 -11.88 -7.48
CA ARG A 23 -0.03 -12.51 -7.19
C ARG A 23 1.14 -11.77 -7.84
N VAL A 24 1.02 -11.45 -9.12
CA VAL A 24 2.09 -10.74 -9.83
C VAL A 24 2.29 -9.33 -9.26
N LEU A 25 1.20 -8.63 -8.90
CA LEU A 25 1.31 -7.34 -8.24
C LEU A 25 1.92 -7.45 -6.85
N SER A 26 1.66 -8.53 -6.09
CA SER A 26 2.30 -8.75 -4.79
C SER A 26 3.80 -9.05 -4.88
N GLU A 27 4.24 -9.70 -5.97
CA GLU A 27 5.65 -9.98 -6.23
C GLU A 27 6.40 -8.78 -6.80
N CYS A 28 5.69 -7.86 -7.47
CA CYS A 28 6.26 -6.65 -8.07
C CYS A 28 6.00 -5.38 -7.22
N ILE A 29 5.80 -5.52 -5.91
CA ILE A 29 5.68 -4.35 -5.03
C ILE A 29 7.06 -3.77 -4.79
N ASP A 30 7.34 -2.64 -5.42
CA ASP A 30 8.51 -1.81 -5.12
C ASP A 30 8.13 -0.68 -4.16
N VAL A 31 9.10 -0.18 -3.38
CA VAL A 31 8.93 0.96 -2.45
C VAL A 31 8.20 2.14 -3.12
N GLU A 32 8.63 2.54 -4.32
CA GLU A 32 8.01 3.68 -5.02
C GLU A 32 6.56 3.43 -5.44
N THR A 33 6.20 2.16 -5.59
CA THR A 33 4.92 1.72 -6.17
C THR A 33 3.97 1.16 -5.11
N ALA A 34 4.47 0.78 -3.93
CA ALA A 34 3.72 0.17 -2.85
C ALA A 34 2.57 1.08 -2.42
N ALA A 35 2.88 2.37 -2.20
CA ALA A 35 1.91 3.38 -1.82
C ALA A 35 0.75 3.44 -2.84
N ALA A 36 1.09 3.66 -4.12
CA ALA A 36 0.10 3.79 -5.18
C ALA A 36 -0.72 2.51 -5.43
N THR A 37 -0.11 1.33 -5.20
CA THR A 37 -0.79 0.04 -5.30
C THR A 37 -1.76 -0.17 -4.14
N LEU A 38 -1.40 0.22 -2.92
CA LEU A 38 -2.25 0.15 -1.74
C LEU A 38 -3.49 1.06 -1.85
N ALA A 39 -3.32 2.30 -2.32
CA ALA A 39 -4.43 3.20 -2.67
C ALA A 39 -5.42 2.53 -3.64
N MET A 40 -4.86 1.94 -4.72
CA MET A 40 -5.65 1.27 -5.73
C MET A 40 -6.38 0.04 -5.17
N ALA A 41 -5.71 -0.75 -4.32
CA ALA A 41 -6.27 -1.94 -3.70
C ALA A 41 -7.46 -1.59 -2.80
N HIS A 42 -7.33 -0.52 -2.01
CA HIS A 42 -8.39 -0.03 -1.14
C HIS A 42 -9.61 0.44 -1.94
N ARG A 43 -9.42 1.31 -2.94
CA ARG A 43 -10.52 1.77 -3.82
C ARG A 43 -11.25 0.64 -4.50
N GLN A 44 -10.51 -0.40 -4.87
CA GLN A 44 -11.04 -1.53 -5.60
C GLN A 44 -11.46 -2.70 -4.68
N GLY A 45 -11.37 -2.57 -3.35
CA GLY A 45 -11.80 -3.62 -2.43
C GLY A 45 -11.04 -4.94 -2.59
N PHE A 46 -9.79 -4.89 -3.03
CA PHE A 46 -8.90 -6.07 -3.11
C PHE A 46 -8.25 -6.29 -1.75
N GLU A 47 -8.98 -6.90 -0.80
CA GLU A 47 -8.50 -7.08 0.58
C GLU A 47 -7.20 -7.90 0.65
N LYS A 48 -7.04 -8.94 -0.17
CA LYS A 48 -5.79 -9.74 -0.18
C LYS A 48 -4.57 -8.95 -0.63
N LEU A 49 -4.73 -8.13 -1.68
CA LEU A 49 -3.64 -7.29 -2.18
C LEU A 49 -3.30 -6.20 -1.17
N LYS A 50 -4.34 -5.64 -0.55
CA LYS A 50 -4.22 -4.62 0.50
C LYS A 50 -3.46 -5.18 1.70
N GLU A 51 -3.80 -6.36 2.19
CA GLU A 51 -3.08 -7.04 3.27
C GLU A 51 -1.61 -7.30 2.92
N ALA A 52 -1.33 -7.82 1.73
CA ALA A 52 0.06 -8.03 1.28
C ALA A 52 0.85 -6.71 1.20
N CYS A 53 0.23 -5.63 0.71
CA CYS A 53 0.85 -4.30 0.69
C CYS A 53 1.08 -3.77 2.12
N PHE A 54 0.14 -4.02 3.04
CA PHE A 54 0.32 -3.66 4.45
C PHE A 54 1.50 -4.43 5.06
N GLU A 55 1.58 -5.74 4.88
CA GLU A 55 2.70 -6.53 5.40
C GLU A 55 4.05 -6.05 4.86
N PHE A 56 4.11 -5.69 3.58
CA PHE A 56 5.31 -5.11 2.97
C PHE A 56 5.68 -3.74 3.58
N MET A 57 4.70 -2.88 3.87
CA MET A 57 4.94 -1.57 4.49
C MET A 57 5.10 -1.60 6.01
N MET A 58 4.88 -2.74 6.67
CA MET A 58 5.12 -2.89 8.11
C MET A 58 6.61 -2.90 8.45
N ASP A 59 7.47 -3.17 7.46
CA ASP A 59 8.92 -3.16 7.63
C ASP A 59 9.41 -1.69 7.74
N PRO A 60 10.02 -1.26 8.87
CA PRO A 60 10.36 0.13 9.12
C PRO A 60 11.26 0.75 8.05
N CYS A 61 12.24 -0.02 7.54
CA CYS A 61 13.13 0.45 6.49
C CYS A 61 12.38 0.75 5.18
N ILE A 62 11.40 -0.09 4.85
CA ILE A 62 10.56 0.11 3.66
C ILE A 62 9.63 1.28 3.88
N PHE A 63 9.06 1.41 5.07
CA PHE A 63 8.14 2.48 5.41
C PHE A 63 8.78 3.88 5.32
N GLU A 64 10.00 4.04 5.84
CA GLU A 64 10.77 5.29 5.71
C GLU A 64 11.03 5.63 4.22
N LEU A 65 11.45 4.66 3.42
CA LEU A 65 11.67 4.86 1.99
C LEU A 65 10.37 5.17 1.22
N VAL A 66 9.24 4.58 1.63
CA VAL A 66 7.93 4.87 1.05
C VAL A 66 7.52 6.31 1.36
N GLN A 67 7.77 6.81 2.58
CA GLN A 67 7.47 8.20 2.96
C GLN A 67 8.22 9.23 2.09
N GLU A 68 9.48 8.96 1.77
CA GLU A 68 10.27 9.84 0.89
C GLU A 68 9.80 9.83 -0.57
N THR A 69 8.99 8.85 -0.96
CA THR A 69 8.53 8.72 -2.34
C THR A 69 7.38 9.68 -2.62
N LYS A 70 7.43 10.39 -3.76
CA LYS A 70 6.31 11.17 -4.34
C LYS A 70 4.97 10.40 -4.44
N GLY A 71 5.03 9.06 -4.53
CA GLY A 71 3.86 8.20 -4.53
C GLY A 71 3.05 8.28 -3.24
N TYR A 72 3.72 8.48 -2.10
CA TYR A 72 3.12 8.55 -0.78
C TYR A 72 2.43 9.90 -0.51
N PHE A 73 3.05 11.03 -0.85
CA PHE A 73 2.38 12.35 -0.86
C PHE A 73 1.08 12.36 -1.67
N LYS A 74 1.04 11.57 -2.76
CA LYS A 74 -0.17 11.40 -3.57
C LYS A 74 -1.24 10.53 -2.90
N LEU A 75 -0.90 9.66 -1.96
CA LEU A 75 -1.91 9.05 -1.08
C LEU A 75 -2.42 10.06 -0.07
N GLU A 76 -1.54 10.81 0.59
CA GLU A 76 -1.94 11.76 1.64
C GLU A 76 -2.96 12.79 1.12
N CYS A 77 -2.77 13.27 -0.12
CA CYS A 77 -3.70 14.22 -0.73
C CYS A 77 -5.05 13.64 -1.16
N TRP A 78 -5.18 12.32 -1.36
CA TRP A 78 -6.39 11.73 -1.97
C TRP A 78 -7.12 10.73 -1.07
N GLU A 79 -6.44 10.11 -0.11
CA GLU A 79 -6.93 9.04 0.76
C GLU A 79 -6.35 9.13 2.18
N THR A 80 -6.70 10.19 2.89
CA THR A 80 -6.23 10.48 4.26
C THR A 80 -6.68 9.42 5.27
N SER A 81 -7.91 8.88 5.14
CA SER A 81 -8.44 7.82 6.02
C SER A 81 -7.66 6.50 5.93
N LEU A 82 -7.00 6.28 4.80
CA LEU A 82 -6.23 5.08 4.51
C LEU A 82 -4.82 5.20 5.12
N VAL A 83 -4.27 6.40 5.12
CA VAL A 83 -3.02 6.74 5.82
C VAL A 83 -3.21 6.62 7.33
N GLU A 84 -4.34 7.08 7.87
CA GLU A 84 -4.68 6.90 9.29
C GLU A 84 -4.81 5.42 9.69
N ASP A 85 -5.46 4.58 8.87
CA ASP A 85 -5.53 3.12 9.10
C ASP A 85 -4.13 2.47 9.05
N LEU A 86 -3.26 2.99 8.18
CA LEU A 86 -1.89 2.52 8.02
C LEU A 86 -0.99 2.91 9.19
N TRP A 87 -1.07 4.14 9.66
CA TRP A 87 -0.41 4.59 10.89
C TRP A 87 -0.95 3.87 12.12
N GLY A 88 -2.27 3.67 12.21
CA GLY A 88 -2.90 2.95 13.31
C GLY A 88 -2.39 1.51 13.42
N LYS A 89 -2.27 0.80 12.29
CA LYS A 89 -1.68 -0.55 12.26
C LYS A 89 -0.18 -0.55 12.50
N TYR A 90 0.55 0.44 11.99
CA TYR A 90 2.00 0.57 12.17
C TYR A 90 2.34 0.82 13.65
N CYS A 91 1.58 1.70 14.31
CA CYS A 91 1.74 2.05 15.71
C CYS A 91 1.23 0.93 16.65
N GLY A 92 0.15 0.22 16.27
CA GLY A 92 -0.44 -0.84 17.09
C GLY A 92 0.38 -2.14 17.22
N ARG A 93 1.41 -2.35 16.39
CA ARG A 93 2.33 -3.51 16.49
C ARG A 93 3.62 -3.22 17.25
N ARG A 94 3.93 -1.96 17.58
CA ARG A 94 5.21 -1.57 18.17
C ARG A 94 4.98 -0.90 19.53
N ASP A 95 5.14 -1.68 20.59
CA ASP A 95 5.61 -1.11 21.85
C ASP A 95 7.01 -0.50 21.60
N ILE A 96 7.18 0.76 22.03
CA ILE A 96 8.46 1.47 22.28
C ILE A 96 9.06 2.29 21.10
N GLY A 97 8.96 3.62 21.22
CA GLY A 97 10.13 4.45 21.53
C GLY A 97 10.98 5.05 20.40
N ILE A 98 10.46 5.24 19.17
CA ILE A 98 11.24 5.87 18.09
C ILE A 98 10.37 6.80 17.24
N PHE A 99 9.80 7.86 17.83
CA PHE A 99 9.01 8.82 17.07
C PHE A 99 9.40 10.29 17.29
N GLU A 100 10.40 10.59 18.11
CA GLU A 100 10.75 11.99 18.42
C GLU A 100 11.90 12.57 17.60
N ASP A 101 12.36 11.90 16.54
CA ASP A 101 13.43 12.43 15.67
C ASP A 101 13.02 12.70 14.20
N LEU A 102 11.81 12.28 13.77
CA LEU A 102 11.38 12.40 12.36
C LEU A 102 10.37 13.53 12.09
N LEU A 103 9.97 14.30 13.12
CA LEU A 103 9.05 15.44 12.98
C LEU A 103 9.73 16.81 13.21
N THR A 104 11.07 16.90 13.21
CA THR A 104 11.80 18.17 13.43
C THR A 104 12.89 18.46 12.38
N ALA A 105 12.73 18.04 11.13
CA ALA A 105 13.59 18.49 10.02
C ALA A 105 12.76 19.02 8.84
#